data_AF-A0A5C5Z0C4-F1
#
_entry.id   AF-A0A5C5Z0C4-F1
#
_cell.length_a   1.000
_cell.length_b   1.000
_cell.length_c   1.000
_cell.angle_alpha   90.00
_cell.angle_beta   90.00
_cell.angle_gamma   90.00
#
_symmetry.space_group_name_H-M   'P 1'
#
loop_
_entity.id
_entity.type
_entity.pdbx_description
1 polymer ?
#
loop_
_entity_poly.entity_id
_entity_poly.type
_entity_poly.pdbx_seq_one_letter_code
_entity_poly.pdbx_strand_id
1 'polypeptide(L)' 'MTIDTDKTYKLSKVNARKLMELSIDVVKLSIPEDRGDKVPPAVGALIWFPEEKEYMVAYRGELRDGDHGEFTLLERKLAN' A
#
# COMPACT_ATOMS: atom_id res chain seq x y z
N MET A 1 2.04 5.55 -14.51
CA MET A 1 1.50 4.19 -14.35
C MET A 1 0.41 4.29 -13.30
N THR A 2 -0.83 3.96 -13.65
CA THR A 2 -1.92 3.94 -12.66
C THR A 2 -1.80 2.64 -11.88
N ILE A 3 -1.56 2.74 -10.58
CA ILE A 3 -1.54 1.57 -9.69
C ILE A 3 -3.00 1.30 -9.31
N ASP A 4 -3.49 0.15 -9.74
CA ASP A 4 -4.79 -0.39 -9.32
C ASP A 4 -4.57 -1.20 -8.04
N THR A 5 -5.05 -0.69 -6.92
CA THR A 5 -4.75 -1.26 -5.61
C THR A 5 -5.62 -2.47 -5.26
N ASP A 6 -6.67 -2.75 -6.03
CA ASP A 6 -7.52 -3.93 -5.86
C ASP A 6 -6.97 -5.17 -6.60
N LYS A 7 -5.87 -5.00 -7.34
CA LYS A 7 -5.20 -6.08 -8.08
C LYS A 7 -3.98 -6.63 -7.35
N THR A 8 -3.73 -7.90 -7.62
CA THR A 8 -2.47 -8.57 -7.30
C THR A 8 -1.48 -8.45 -8.47
N TYR A 9 -0.21 -8.27 -8.16
CA TYR A 9 0.86 -8.09 -9.14
C TYR A 9 1.91 -9.18 -9.03
N LYS A 10 2.56 -9.54 -10.14
CA LYS A 10 3.62 -10.56 -10.17
C LYS A 10 5.01 -9.94 -10.05
N LEU A 11 5.91 -10.60 -9.32
CA LEU A 11 7.35 -10.33 -9.33
C LEU A 11 8.12 -11.65 -9.30
N SER A 12 9.08 -11.89 -10.19
CA SER A 12 9.66 -13.24 -10.30
C SER A 12 10.51 -13.68 -9.10
N LYS A 13 11.08 -12.72 -8.37
CA LYS A 13 11.98 -12.94 -7.22
C LYS A 13 11.92 -11.75 -6.27
N VAL A 14 12.06 -12.01 -4.97
CA VAL A 14 12.16 -10.94 -3.97
C VAL A 14 13.34 -10.02 -4.27
N ASN A 15 13.06 -8.72 -4.33
CA ASN A 15 14.05 -7.66 -4.43
C ASN A 15 13.59 -6.50 -3.53
N ALA A 16 14.21 -6.36 -2.36
CA ALA A 16 13.81 -5.40 -1.34
C ALA A 16 13.80 -3.96 -1.87
N ARG A 17 14.81 -3.56 -2.66
CA ARG A 17 14.87 -2.23 -3.27
C ARG A 17 13.69 -2.00 -4.22
N LYS A 18 13.42 -2.96 -5.11
CA LYS A 18 12.32 -2.84 -6.08
C LYS A 18 10.97 -2.77 -5.38
N LEU A 19 10.74 -3.60 -4.36
CA LEU A 19 9.51 -3.60 -3.57
C LEU A 19 9.34 -2.27 -2.83
N MET A 20 10.41 -1.70 -2.28
CA MET A 20 10.36 -0.39 -1.63
C MET A 20 10.05 0.74 -2.62
N GLU A 21 10.68 0.73 -3.80
CA GLU A 21 10.39 1.69 -4.87
C GLU A 21 8.92 1.63 -5.32
N LEU A 22 8.35 0.42 -5.43
CA LEU A 22 6.93 0.22 -5.69
C LEU A 22 6.07 0.78 -4.55
N SER A 23 6.44 0.55 -3.29
CA SER A 23 5.75 1.12 -2.13
C SER A 23 5.77 2.65 -2.14
N ILE A 24 6.88 3.27 -2.57
CA ILE A 24 6.99 4.73 -2.73
C ILE A 24 6.09 5.24 -3.85
N ASP A 25 5.91 4.48 -4.94
CA ASP A 25 4.95 4.86 -5.97
C ASP A 25 3.50 4.82 -5.44
N VAL A 26 3.19 3.88 -4.54
CA VAL A 26 1.88 3.80 -3.86
C VAL A 26 1.68 4.95 -2.87
N VAL A 27 2.73 5.43 -2.20
CA VAL A 27 2.67 6.61 -1.30
C VAL A 27 2.04 7.82 -1.99
N LYS A 28 2.22 7.98 -3.31
CA LYS A 28 1.66 9.11 -4.09
C LYS A 28 0.13 9.12 -4.14
N LEU A 29 -0.52 8.01 -3.80
CA LEU A 29 -1.97 7.88 -3.72
C LEU A 29 -2.51 8.23 -2.33
N SER A 30 -1.62 8.36 -1.32
CA SER A 30 -1.98 8.63 0.07
C SER A 30 -2.89 9.85 0.18
N ILE A 31 -4.01 9.68 0.89
CA ILE A 31 -4.95 10.76 1.17
C ILE A 31 -4.64 11.29 2.58
N PRO A 32 -4.24 12.57 2.73
CA PRO A 32 -4.01 13.16 4.03
C PRO A 32 -5.34 13.41 4.74
N GLU A 33 -5.38 13.08 6.03
CA GLU A 33 -6.49 13.46 6.91
C GLU A 33 -6.55 14.99 7.05
N ASP A 34 -7.78 15.53 7.11
CA ASP A 34 -7.99 16.95 7.38
C ASP A 34 -7.76 17.23 8.87
N ARG A 35 -6.50 17.48 9.21
CA ARG A 35 -6.05 17.85 10.56
C ARG A 35 -5.53 19.29 10.54
N GLY A 36 -6.16 20.15 11.34
CA GLY A 36 -5.80 21.56 11.43
C GLY A 36 -4.47 21.86 12.13
N ASP A 37 -3.80 20.86 12.70
CA ASP A 37 -2.57 21.03 13.46
C ASP A 37 -1.31 20.51 12.75
N LYS A 38 -1.40 19.37 12.04
CA LYS A 38 -0.24 18.70 11.41
C LYS A 38 -0.63 17.93 10.16
N VAL A 39 0.23 17.99 9.14
CA VAL A 39 0.12 17.15 7.94
C VAL A 39 0.50 15.71 8.29
N PRO A 40 -0.39 14.71 8.07
CA PRO A 40 -0.05 13.31 8.29
C PRO A 40 1.04 12.84 7.32
N PRO A 41 1.88 11.87 7.73
CA PRO A 41 2.85 11.28 6.81
C PRO A 41 2.11 10.55 5.68
N ALA A 42 2.62 10.72 4.45
CA ALA A 42 2.17 9.96 3.31
C ALA A 42 2.69 8.51 3.44
N VAL A 43 1.80 7.54 3.35
CA VAL A 43 2.12 6.12 3.60
C VAL A 43 1.57 5.25 2.48
N GLY A 44 2.44 4.39 1.94
CA GLY A 44 2.11 3.30 1.04
C GLY A 44 2.69 2.01 1.62
N ALA A 45 1.89 0.95 1.61
CA ALA A 45 2.22 -0.36 2.14
C ALA A 45 2.22 -1.39 1.01
N LEU A 46 3.11 -2.38 1.12
CA LEU A 46 3.23 -3.51 0.21
C LEU A 46 3.45 -4.79 1.01
N ILE A 47 2.79 -5.86 0.59
CA ILE A 47 3.02 -7.21 1.11
C ILE A 47 3.37 -8.14 -0.04
N TRP A 48 4.42 -8.93 0.15
CA TRP A 48 4.97 -9.85 -0.83
C TRP A 48 4.70 -11.30 -0.41
N PHE A 49 4.12 -12.07 -1.31
CA PHE A 49 3.78 -13.47 -1.18
C PHE A 49 4.81 -14.32 -1.96
N PRO A 50 5.77 -14.95 -1.26
CA PRO A 50 6.90 -15.59 -1.92
C PRO A 50 6.54 -16.87 -2.70
N GLU A 51 5.49 -17.60 -2.30
CA GLU A 51 5.10 -18.86 -2.93
C GLU A 51 4.40 -18.61 -4.27
N GLU A 52 3.45 -17.67 -4.27
CA GLU A 52 2.61 -17.24 -5.41
C GLU A 52 3.37 -16.31 -6.36
N LYS A 53 4.49 -15.77 -5.88
CA LYS A 53 5.29 -14.74 -6.53
C LYS A 53 4.47 -13.48 -6.81
N GLU A 54 3.73 -13.05 -5.80
CA GLU A 54 2.73 -11.99 -5.90
C GLU A 54 2.95 -10.89 -4.87
N TYR A 55 2.48 -9.67 -5.16
CA TYR A 55 2.33 -8.64 -4.15
C TYR A 55 1.00 -7.91 -4.27
N MET A 56 0.58 -7.38 -3.12
CA MET A 56 -0.54 -6.46 -2.99
C MET A 56 -0.08 -5.17 -2.34
N VAL A 57 -0.84 -4.11 -2.54
CA VAL A 57 -0.52 -2.77 -2.06
C VAL A 57 -1.73 -2.08 -1.46
N ALA A 58 -1.48 -1.14 -0.57
CA ALA A 58 -2.48 -0.24 -0.02
C ALA A 58 -1.85 1.10 0.36
N TYR A 59 -2.66 2.13 0.58
CA TYR A 59 -2.19 3.45 1.01
C TYR A 59 -3.05 4.01 2.13
N ARG A 60 -2.52 5.01 2.86
CA ARG A 60 -3.30 5.71 3.88
C ARG A 60 -4.53 6.36 3.27
N GLY A 61 -5.67 6.16 3.91
CA GLY A 61 -6.93 6.76 3.49
C GLY A 61 -7.63 6.04 2.32
N GLU A 62 -7.13 4.88 1.89
CA GLU A 62 -7.66 4.17 0.71
C GLU A 62 -9.14 3.79 0.85
N LEU A 63 -9.54 3.24 2.00
CA LEU A 63 -10.93 2.83 2.24
C LEU A 63 -11.72 3.84 3.07
N ARG A 64 -11.08 4.46 4.06
CA ARG A 64 -11.67 5.43 4.98
C ARG A 64 -10.63 6.44 5.41
N ASP A 65 -11.08 7.65 5.72
CA ASP A 65 -10.20 8.69 6.23
C ASP A 65 -9.48 8.23 7.51
N GLY A 66 -8.17 8.47 7.53
CA GLY A 66 -7.28 8.07 8.61
C GLY A 66 -6.90 6.60 8.73
N ASP A 67 -7.45 5.70 7.89
CA ASP A 67 -6.98 4.31 7.87
C ASP A 67 -5.51 4.26 7.45
N HIS A 68 -4.71 3.54 8.23
CA HIS A 68 -3.31 3.27 7.88
C HIS A 68 -3.24 2.35 6.65
N GLY A 69 -2.22 2.54 5.82
CA GLY A 69 -2.01 1.68 4.64
C GLY A 69 -1.78 0.22 5.05
N GLU A 70 -1.04 0.00 6.13
CA GLU A 70 -0.77 -1.32 6.69
C GLU A 70 -2.03 -2.01 7.21
N PHE A 71 -2.89 -1.26 7.92
CA PHE A 71 -4.17 -1.77 8.42
C PHE A 71 -5.10 -2.15 7.26
N THR A 72 -5.20 -1.28 6.24
CA THR A 72 -5.98 -1.58 5.04
C THR A 72 -5.47 -2.84 4.34
N LEU A 73 -4.14 -2.96 4.19
CA LEU A 73 -3.53 -4.10 3.50
C LEU A 73 -3.81 -5.43 4.22
N LEU A 74 -3.63 -5.48 5.54
CA LEU A 74 -3.77 -6.71 6.32
C LEU A 74 -5.23 -7.01 6.67
N GLU A 75 -5.91 -6.06 7.28
CA GLU A 75 -7.21 -6.29 7.93
C GLU A 75 -8.41 -6.10 7.00
N ARG A 76 -8.20 -5.54 5.81
CA ARG A 76 -9.29 -5.29 4.85
C ARG A 76 -9.14 -6.02 3.53
N LYS A 77 -7.91 -6.22 3.06
CA LYS A 77 -7.64 -6.92 1.80
C LYS A 77 -7.24 -8.38 1.98
N LEU A 78 -6.64 -8.73 3.12
CA LEU A 78 -6.19 -10.11 3.40
C LEU A 78 -7.02 -10.83 4.45
N ALA A 79 -7.69 -10.10 5.34
CA ALA A 79 -8.63 -10.70 6.25
C ALA A 79 -9.87 -11.18 5.47
N ASN A 80 -10.08 -12.50 5.48
CA ASN A 80 -11.31 -13.15 5.01
C ASN A 80 -12.43 -12.97 6.03
#